data_AF-A0A3D3BT60-F1
#
_entry.id   AF-A0A3D3BT60-F1
#
_cell.length_a   1.000
_cell.length_b   1.000
_cell.length_c   1.000
_cell.angle_alpha   90.00
_cell.angle_beta   90.00
_cell.angle_gamma   90.00
#
_symmetry.space_group_name_H-M   'P 1'
#
loop_
_entity.id
_entity.type
_entity.pdbx_description
1 polymer ?
#
loop_
_entity_poly.entity_id
_entity_poly.type
_entity_poly.pdbx_seq_one_letter_code
_entity_poly.pdbx_strand_id
1 'polypeptide(L)'
;MALHLIVLAVAMHIARDRRWTIDVMAVCTVGTYVVAGIAKIRISGLAWLDGDVLSHQIAFDNARKELLGDASSPFAGWFLRQSWLLGPAAVATLVIELGAPLALLGRRWALSWSSMALIFHVAITVFMAILFPYHLLGISFAPLLPVEHFDRWFAQARKAAPLNKLLPAP
;
A
#
# COMPACT_ATOMS: atom_id res chain seq x y z
N MET A 1 15.86 5.09 -18.46
CA MET A 1 17.25 5.08 -17.98
C MET A 1 17.51 6.04 -16.81
N ALA A 2 17.12 7.33 -16.88
CA ALA A 2 17.40 8.30 -15.81
C ALA A 2 16.89 7.89 -14.41
N LEU A 3 15.67 7.32 -14.33
CA LEU A 3 15.10 6.83 -13.07
C LEU A 3 15.93 5.71 -12.42
N HIS A 4 16.45 4.79 -13.23
CA HIS A 4 17.28 3.68 -12.73
C HIS A 4 18.61 4.19 -12.18
N LEU A 5 19.19 5.21 -12.83
CA LEU A 5 20.44 5.84 -12.37
C LEU A 5 20.24 6.61 -11.07
N ILE A 6 19.11 7.28 -10.89
CA ILE A 6 18.78 7.98 -9.64
C ILE A 6 18.54 6.98 -8.50
N VAL A 7 17.79 5.92 -8.75
CA VAL A 7 17.54 4.86 -7.76
C VAL A 7 18.85 4.16 -7.37
N LEU A 8 19.71 3.84 -8.34
CA LEU A 8 21.01 3.22 -8.09
C LEU A 8 21.97 4.17 -7.37
N ALA A 9 22.00 5.45 -7.72
CA ALA A 9 22.85 6.44 -7.06
C ALA A 9 22.44 6.68 -5.59
N VAL A 10 21.13 6.76 -5.33
CA VAL A 10 20.58 6.89 -3.97
C VAL A 10 20.83 5.60 -3.17
N ALA A 11 20.59 4.42 -3.76
CA ALA A 11 20.88 3.13 -3.14
C ALA A 11 22.37 2.97 -2.78
N MET A 12 23.28 3.37 -3.68
CA MET A 12 24.74 3.31 -3.47
C MET A 12 25.22 4.30 -2.40
N HIS A 13 24.61 5.48 -2.29
CA HIS A 13 24.94 6.44 -1.23
C HIS A 13 24.59 5.90 0.16
N ILE A 14 23.57 5.05 0.24
CA ILE A 14 23.09 4.45 1.49
C ILE A 14 23.81 3.12 1.83
N ALA A 15 24.54 2.54 0.87
CA ALA A 15 25.19 1.21 0.90
C ALA A 15 26.29 0.95 1.95
N ARG A 16 26.66 1.92 2.79
CA ARG A 16 27.90 1.83 3.58
C ARG A 16 27.78 1.19 4.98
N ASP A 17 26.58 0.80 5.41
CA ASP A 17 26.34 0.26 6.75
C ASP A 17 25.37 -0.95 6.74
N ARG A 18 25.30 -1.76 7.81
CA ARG A 18 24.40 -2.94 7.92
C ARG A 18 22.90 -2.65 7.63
N ARG A 19 22.52 -1.38 7.57
CA ARG A 19 21.19 -0.85 7.26
C ARG A 19 20.89 -0.75 5.77
N TRP A 20 21.91 -0.80 4.90
CA TRP A 20 21.72 -0.50 3.49
C TRP A 20 20.73 -1.42 2.76
N THR A 21 20.69 -2.70 3.15
CA THR A 21 19.76 -3.66 2.55
C THR A 21 18.32 -3.25 2.82
N ILE A 22 18.03 -2.78 4.04
CA ILE A 22 16.70 -2.30 4.42
C ILE A 22 16.37 -1.03 3.65
N ASP A 23 17.33 -0.12 3.52
CA ASP A 23 17.13 1.13 2.78
C ASP A 23 16.89 0.88 1.28
N VAL A 24 17.63 -0.05 0.66
CA VAL A 24 17.38 -0.47 -0.72
C VAL A 24 16.00 -1.09 -0.86
N MET A 25 15.59 -1.96 0.05
CA MET A 25 14.24 -2.53 0.04
C MET A 25 13.16 -1.45 0.19
N ALA A 26 13.37 -0.46 1.06
CA ALA A 26 12.47 0.68 1.22
C ALA A 26 12.37 1.52 -0.07
N VAL A 27 13.51 1.80 -0.71
CA VAL A 27 13.54 2.49 -2.01
C VAL A 27 12.87 1.68 -3.09
N CYS A 28 13.04 0.36 -3.12
CA CYS A 28 12.35 -0.52 -4.06
C CYS A 28 10.82 -0.47 -3.85
N THR A 29 10.34 -0.61 -2.61
CA THR A 29 8.91 -0.50 -2.27
C THR A 29 8.34 0.83 -2.74
N VAL A 30 8.97 1.95 -2.37
CA VAL A 30 8.52 3.28 -2.79
C VAL A 30 8.58 3.44 -4.31
N GLY A 31 9.66 2.98 -4.93
CA GLY A 31 9.89 3.07 -6.36
C GLY A 31 8.81 2.36 -7.18
N THR A 32 8.35 1.19 -6.75
CA THR A 32 7.27 0.48 -7.45
C THR A 32 5.96 1.26 -7.45
N TYR A 33 5.63 1.93 -6.35
CA TYR A 33 4.42 2.76 -6.26
C TYR A 33 4.54 4.01 -7.15
N VAL A 34 5.69 4.69 -7.14
CA VAL A 34 5.92 5.86 -8.00
C VAL A 34 5.83 5.47 -9.47
N VAL A 35 6.44 4.35 -9.87
CA VAL A 35 6.36 3.86 -11.25
C VAL A 35 4.91 3.55 -11.63
N ALA A 36 4.12 2.94 -10.74
CA ALA A 36 2.70 2.68 -10.98
C ALA A 36 1.90 3.99 -11.19
N GLY A 37 2.11 4.99 -10.35
CA GLY A 37 1.44 6.30 -10.48
C GLY A 37 1.84 7.04 -11.76
N ILE A 38 3.14 7.02 -12.11
CA ILE A 38 3.61 7.58 -13.38
C ILE A 38 3.00 6.84 -14.56
N ALA A 39 2.91 5.51 -14.51
CA ALA A 39 2.32 4.70 -15.57
C ALA A 39 0.84 5.06 -15.78
N LYS A 40 0.06 5.26 -14.71
CA LYS A 40 -1.34 5.72 -14.80
C LYS A 40 -1.45 7.06 -15.53
N ILE A 41 -0.64 8.05 -15.15
CA ILE A 41 -0.67 9.36 -15.82
C ILE A 41 -0.17 9.23 -17.27
N ARG A 42 0.82 8.39 -17.54
CA ARG A 42 1.39 8.24 -18.88
C ARG A 42 0.46 7.53 -19.86
N ILE A 43 -0.35 6.58 -19.39
CA ILE A 43 -1.25 5.79 -20.24
C ILE A 43 -2.58 6.51 -20.44
N SER A 44 -3.16 7.06 -19.37
CA SER A 44 -4.51 7.66 -19.38
C SER A 44 -4.51 9.18 -19.34
N GLY A 45 -3.36 9.84 -19.14
CA GLY A 45 -3.31 11.28 -18.98
C GLY A 45 -4.07 11.76 -17.75
N LEU A 46 -4.65 12.95 -17.85
CA LEU A 46 -5.51 13.53 -16.81
C LEU A 46 -6.88 12.86 -16.75
N ALA A 47 -7.31 12.11 -17.78
CA ALA A 47 -8.59 11.39 -17.77
C ALA A 47 -8.66 10.29 -16.70
N TRP A 48 -7.51 9.90 -16.11
CA TRP A 48 -7.52 9.06 -14.91
C TRP A 48 -8.27 9.72 -13.75
N LEU A 49 -8.17 11.04 -13.61
CA LEU A 49 -8.71 11.80 -12.47
C LEU A 49 -10.24 11.82 -12.43
N ASP A 50 -10.88 11.68 -13.59
CA ASP A 50 -12.34 11.68 -13.73
C ASP A 50 -12.96 10.38 -13.17
N GLY A 51 -12.14 9.33 -13.01
CA GLY A 51 -12.58 8.04 -12.47
C GLY A 51 -13.16 7.09 -13.52
N ASP A 52 -13.37 7.54 -14.76
CA ASP A 52 -13.88 6.70 -15.86
C ASP A 52 -12.95 5.53 -16.17
N VAL A 53 -11.64 5.78 -16.19
CA VAL A 53 -10.63 4.73 -16.42
C VAL A 53 -10.65 3.71 -15.28
N LEU A 54 -10.77 4.16 -14.04
CA LEU A 54 -10.89 3.28 -12.88
C LEU A 54 -12.18 2.45 -12.94
N SER A 55 -13.30 3.09 -13.30
CA SER A 55 -14.59 2.43 -13.51
C SER A 55 -14.49 1.30 -14.53
N HIS A 56 -13.91 1.60 -15.70
CA HIS A 56 -13.71 0.63 -16.76
C HIS A 56 -12.81 -0.53 -16.33
N GLN A 57 -11.74 -0.26 -15.57
CA GLN A 57 -10.88 -1.33 -15.07
C GLN A 57 -11.60 -2.27 -14.11
N ILE A 58 -12.37 -1.73 -13.16
CA ILE A 58 -13.14 -2.53 -12.21
C ILE A 58 -14.23 -3.34 -12.95
N ALA A 59 -14.98 -2.69 -13.84
CA ALA A 59 -16.06 -3.33 -14.58
C ALA A 59 -15.54 -4.43 -15.51
N PHE A 60 -14.48 -4.14 -16.28
CA PHE A 60 -13.89 -5.10 -17.21
C PHE A 60 -13.28 -6.30 -16.49
N ASP A 61 -12.51 -6.08 -15.42
CA ASP A 61 -11.90 -7.15 -14.65
C ASP A 61 -12.95 -8.12 -14.07
N ASN A 62 -14.00 -7.59 -13.43
CA ASN A 62 -15.05 -8.41 -12.85
C ASN A 62 -15.88 -9.14 -13.93
N ALA A 63 -16.27 -8.47 -15.01
CA ALA A 63 -17.01 -9.09 -16.11
C ALA A 63 -16.19 -10.22 -16.76
N ARG A 64 -14.87 -10.01 -16.94
CA ARG A 64 -13.98 -11.03 -17.47
C ARG A 64 -13.92 -12.26 -16.56
N LYS A 65 -13.85 -12.06 -15.24
CA LYS A 65 -13.83 -13.17 -14.25
C LYS A 65 -15.12 -13.97 -14.30
N GLU A 66 -16.27 -13.30 -14.33
CA GLU A 66 -17.58 -13.97 -14.45
C GLU A 66 -17.68 -14.80 -15.73
N LEU A 67 -17.26 -14.24 -16.87
CA LEU A 67 -17.28 -14.95 -18.16
C LEU A 67 -16.38 -16.20 -18.17
N LEU A 68 -15.26 -16.17 -17.44
CA LEU A 68 -14.31 -17.27 -17.36
C LEU A 68 -14.63 -18.25 -16.22
N GLY A 69 -15.68 -18.01 -15.43
CA GLY A 69 -16.02 -18.82 -14.27
C GLY A 69 -15.06 -18.67 -13.08
N ASP A 70 -14.32 -17.57 -13.01
CA ASP A 70 -13.42 -17.22 -11.90
C ASP A 70 -14.15 -16.38 -10.84
N ALA A 71 -13.54 -16.21 -9.67
CA ALA A 71 -14.11 -15.43 -8.58
C ALA A 71 -14.14 -13.93 -8.90
N SER A 72 -15.33 -13.37 -9.09
CA SER A 72 -15.57 -11.92 -9.17
C SER A 72 -15.90 -11.31 -7.80
N SER A 73 -15.77 -9.98 -7.70
CA SER A 73 -16.13 -9.25 -6.48
C SER A 73 -17.64 -9.06 -6.39
N PRO A 74 -18.28 -9.46 -5.26
CA PRO A 74 -19.69 -9.15 -5.02
C PRO A 74 -19.96 -7.66 -4.76
N PHE A 75 -18.91 -6.88 -4.46
CA PHE A 75 -19.02 -5.46 -4.14
C PHE A 75 -18.79 -4.55 -5.34
N ALA A 76 -18.23 -5.06 -6.44
CA ALA A 76 -17.93 -4.28 -7.64
C ALA A 76 -19.16 -3.54 -8.18
N GLY A 77 -20.27 -4.26 -8.38
CA GLY A 77 -21.50 -3.66 -8.91
C GLY A 77 -22.08 -2.57 -8.01
N TRP A 78 -21.98 -2.71 -6.67
CA TRP A 78 -22.41 -1.67 -5.74
C TRP A 78 -21.52 -0.42 -5.85
N PHE A 79 -20.20 -0.61 -5.90
CA PHE A 79 -19.24 0.49 -5.99
C PHE A 79 -19.34 1.26 -7.31
N LEU A 80 -19.49 0.56 -8.43
CA LEU A 80 -19.66 1.16 -9.76
C LEU A 80 -20.92 2.03 -9.88
N ARG A 81 -21.96 1.79 -9.07
CA ARG A 81 -23.15 2.66 -9.00
C ARG A 81 -22.90 3.98 -8.27
N GLN A 82 -21.81 4.10 -7.52
CA GLN A 82 -21.43 5.32 -6.80
C GLN A 82 -20.51 6.18 -7.68
N SER A 83 -21.04 6.71 -8.78
CA SER A 83 -20.24 7.49 -9.75
C SER A 83 -19.47 8.66 -9.13
N TRP A 84 -20.05 9.29 -8.10
CA TRP A 84 -19.42 10.38 -7.36
C TRP A 84 -18.18 9.96 -6.54
N LEU A 85 -18.02 8.67 -6.22
CA LEU A 85 -16.85 8.16 -5.49
C LEU A 85 -15.68 7.78 -6.41
N LEU A 86 -15.94 7.52 -7.69
CA LEU A 86 -14.92 6.99 -8.61
C LEU A 86 -13.82 8.01 -8.91
N GLY A 87 -14.17 9.27 -9.17
CA GLY A 87 -13.19 10.35 -9.34
C GLY A 87 -12.32 10.54 -8.10
N PRO A 88 -12.89 10.80 -6.90
CA PRO A 88 -12.12 10.88 -5.66
C PRO A 88 -11.26 9.65 -5.37
N ALA A 89 -11.76 8.44 -5.64
CA ALA A 89 -10.99 7.21 -5.49
C ALA A 89 -9.82 7.17 -6.46
N ALA A 90 -10.01 7.53 -7.73
CA ALA A 90 -8.95 7.57 -8.73
C ALA A 90 -7.86 8.58 -8.35
N VAL A 91 -8.24 9.77 -7.88
CA VAL A 91 -7.31 10.75 -7.32
C VAL A 91 -6.56 10.18 -6.12
N ALA A 92 -7.27 9.52 -5.19
CA ALA A 92 -6.65 8.91 -4.01
C ALA A 92 -5.61 7.85 -4.41
N THR A 93 -5.85 7.03 -5.44
CA THR A 93 -4.84 6.07 -5.92
C THR A 93 -3.55 6.76 -6.38
N LEU A 94 -3.66 7.89 -7.11
CA LEU A 94 -2.49 8.65 -7.54
C LEU A 94 -1.77 9.34 -6.37
N VAL A 95 -2.52 9.88 -5.40
CA VAL A 95 -1.94 10.48 -4.19
C VAL A 95 -1.15 9.45 -3.41
N ILE A 96 -1.68 8.24 -3.25
CA ILE A 96 -0.99 7.13 -2.57
C ILE A 96 0.26 6.74 -3.35
N GLU A 97 0.15 6.55 -4.65
CA GLU A 97 1.26 6.04 -5.48
C GLU A 97 2.39 7.06 -5.65
N LEU A 98 2.07 8.30 -5.97
CA LEU A 98 3.06 9.37 -6.15
C LEU A 98 3.54 9.93 -4.81
N GLY A 99 2.73 9.80 -3.75
CA GLY A 99 3.09 10.20 -2.39
C GLY A 99 4.02 9.23 -1.67
N ALA A 100 4.31 8.06 -2.25
CA ALA A 100 5.19 7.04 -1.65
C ALA A 100 6.55 7.55 -1.16
N PRO A 101 7.26 8.47 -1.85
CA PRO A 101 8.54 8.99 -1.38
C PRO A 101 8.46 9.70 -0.02
N LEU A 102 7.28 10.21 0.36
CA LEU A 102 7.09 10.83 1.67
C LEU A 102 7.32 9.82 2.81
N ALA A 103 7.12 8.53 2.56
CA ALA A 103 7.38 7.47 3.54
C ALA A 103 8.86 7.44 3.99
N LEU A 104 9.79 7.89 3.14
CA LEU A 104 11.22 7.94 3.45
C LEU A 104 11.61 9.11 4.36
N LEU A 105 10.72 10.10 4.57
CA LEU A 105 11.01 11.30 5.38
C LEU A 105 10.98 11.06 6.89
N GLY A 106 10.57 9.86 7.32
CA GLY A 106 10.62 9.44 8.72
C GLY A 106 9.37 8.71 9.17
N ARG A 107 9.42 8.24 10.43
CA ARG A 107 8.48 7.24 10.97
C ARG A 107 7.00 7.61 10.86
N ARG A 108 6.64 8.86 11.11
CA ARG A 108 5.23 9.30 11.04
C ARG A 108 4.67 9.21 9.62
N TRP A 109 5.49 9.56 8.63
CA TRP A 109 5.10 9.54 7.23
C TRP A 109 5.08 8.11 6.69
N ALA A 110 6.06 7.30 7.09
CA ALA A 110 6.08 5.87 6.78
C ALA A 110 4.82 5.16 7.30
N LEU A 111 4.43 5.39 8.55
CA LEU A 111 3.22 4.80 9.14
C LEU A 111 1.94 5.27 8.43
N SER A 112 1.81 6.58 8.22
CA SER A 112 0.64 7.16 7.56
C SER A 112 0.50 6.61 6.13
N TRP A 113 1.57 6.69 5.35
CA TRP A 113 1.57 6.22 3.96
C TRP A 113 1.35 4.71 3.87
N SER A 114 2.02 3.90 4.69
CA SER A 114 1.85 2.44 4.68
C SER A 114 0.41 2.04 5.05
N SER A 115 -0.23 2.79 5.95
CA SER A 115 -1.64 2.58 6.29
C SER A 115 -2.56 2.90 5.10
N MET A 116 -2.32 4.01 4.40
CA MET A 116 -3.06 4.36 3.19
C MET A 116 -2.85 3.31 2.08
N ALA A 117 -1.62 2.85 1.88
CA ALA A 117 -1.27 1.83 0.91
C ALA A 117 -1.90 0.47 1.24
N LEU A 118 -1.97 0.10 2.52
CA LEU A 118 -2.69 -1.09 2.97
C LEU A 118 -4.19 -0.99 2.67
N ILE A 119 -4.82 0.14 3.00
CA ILE A 119 -6.25 0.40 2.71
C ILE A 119 -6.50 0.31 1.20
N PHE A 120 -5.59 0.84 0.38
CA PHE A 120 -5.67 0.74 -1.07
C PHE A 120 -5.67 -0.72 -1.56
N HIS A 121 -4.79 -1.58 -1.04
CA HIS A 121 -4.76 -3.00 -1.40
C HIS A 121 -5.96 -3.78 -0.89
N VAL A 122 -6.47 -3.43 0.29
CA VAL A 122 -7.76 -3.95 0.77
C VAL A 122 -8.87 -3.54 -0.18
N ALA A 123 -8.93 -2.29 -0.62
CA ALA A 123 -9.93 -1.82 -1.57
C ALA A 123 -9.86 -2.55 -2.92
N ILE A 124 -8.65 -2.80 -3.45
CA ILE A 124 -8.47 -3.63 -4.65
C ILE A 124 -9.02 -5.05 -4.41
N THR A 125 -8.72 -5.65 -3.26
CA THR A 125 -9.23 -6.99 -2.93
C THR A 125 -10.76 -6.98 -2.85
N VAL A 126 -11.34 -5.98 -2.19
CA VAL A 126 -12.79 -5.85 -2.01
C VAL A 126 -13.51 -5.61 -3.33
N PHE A 127 -13.02 -4.73 -4.20
CA PHE A 127 -13.75 -4.31 -5.41
C PHE A 127 -13.33 -5.03 -6.70
N MET A 128 -12.14 -5.64 -6.71
CA MET A 128 -11.63 -6.37 -7.88
C MET A 128 -11.37 -7.84 -7.58
N ALA A 129 -11.48 -8.32 -6.34
CA ALA A 129 -11.15 -9.71 -6.00
C ALA A 129 -9.72 -10.12 -6.45
N ILE A 130 -8.77 -9.17 -6.42
CA ILE A 130 -7.36 -9.42 -6.71
C ILE A 130 -6.58 -9.42 -5.40
N LEU A 131 -5.93 -10.54 -5.09
CA LEU A 131 -5.19 -10.72 -3.84
C LEU A 131 -3.71 -10.35 -4.02
N PHE A 132 -3.21 -9.48 -3.14
CA PHE A 132 -1.78 -9.19 -3.01
C PHE A 132 -1.28 -9.58 -1.60
N PRO A 133 -0.95 -10.86 -1.34
CA PRO A 133 -0.68 -11.36 0.01
C PRO A 133 0.40 -10.57 0.76
N TYR A 134 1.53 -10.28 0.11
CA TYR A 134 2.63 -9.53 0.72
C TYR A 134 2.25 -8.11 1.14
N HIS A 135 1.34 -7.47 0.42
CA HIS A 135 0.85 -6.13 0.75
C HIS A 135 -0.20 -6.16 1.86
N LEU A 136 -1.12 -7.13 1.80
CA LEU A 136 -2.16 -7.30 2.83
C LEU A 136 -1.59 -7.73 4.18
N LEU A 137 -0.52 -8.53 4.18
CA LEU A 137 0.22 -8.89 5.39
C LEU A 137 1.16 -7.78 5.88
N GLY A 138 1.29 -6.69 5.12
CA GLY A 138 2.20 -5.57 5.43
C GLY A 138 3.69 -5.87 5.28
N ILE A 139 4.04 -7.07 4.79
CA ILE A 139 5.45 -7.48 4.56
C ILE A 139 6.13 -6.55 3.57
N SER A 140 5.43 -6.09 2.54
CA SER A 140 5.96 -5.13 1.55
C SER A 140 6.32 -3.77 2.17
N PHE A 141 5.73 -3.42 3.31
CA PHE A 141 5.94 -2.15 4.02
C PHE A 141 6.93 -2.28 5.18
N ALA A 142 7.31 -3.50 5.55
CA ALA A 142 8.23 -3.77 6.65
C ALA A 142 9.55 -2.96 6.57
N PRO A 143 10.18 -2.76 5.39
CA PRO A 143 11.40 -1.95 5.29
C PRO A 143 11.23 -0.47 5.69
N LEU A 144 10.01 0.07 5.65
CA LEU A 144 9.70 1.46 5.99
C LEU A 144 9.40 1.66 7.48
N LEU A 145 9.19 0.57 8.23
CA LEU A 145 8.69 0.58 9.60
C LEU A 145 9.76 0.01 10.55
N PRO A 146 9.80 0.42 11.82
CA PRO A 146 10.76 -0.09 12.80
C PRO A 146 10.35 -1.47 13.32
N VAL A 147 10.20 -2.46 12.43
CA VAL A 147 9.76 -3.82 12.76
C VAL A 147 10.74 -4.52 13.71
N GLU A 148 12.00 -4.13 13.68
CA GLU A 148 13.05 -4.58 14.61
C GLU A 148 12.83 -4.20 16.08
N HIS A 149 11.88 -3.31 16.39
CA HIS A 149 11.55 -2.91 17.77
C HIS A 149 10.25 -3.55 18.28
N PHE A 150 9.69 -4.53 17.57
CA PHE A 150 8.43 -5.19 17.91
C PHE A 150 8.43 -5.83 19.32
N ASP A 151 9.59 -6.31 19.77
CA ASP A 151 9.80 -6.87 21.12
C ASP A 151 9.48 -5.86 22.24
N ARG A 152 9.74 -4.57 22.00
CA ARG A 152 9.48 -3.51 22.98
C ARG A 152 7.98 -3.23 23.13
N TRP A 153 7.20 -3.40 22.07
CA TRP A 153 5.74 -3.24 22.10
C TRP A 153 5.07 -4.36 22.90
N PHE A 154 5.48 -5.61 22.68
CA PHE A 154 4.98 -6.75 23.48
C PHE A 154 5.40 -6.66 24.94
N ALA A 155 6.62 -6.22 25.23
CA ALA A 155 7.08 -6.02 26.61
C ALA A 155 6.29 -4.91 27.35
N GLN A 156 5.86 -3.86 26.65
CA GLN A 156 5.02 -2.80 27.22
C GLN A 156 3.57 -3.26 27.44
N ALA A 157 2.98 -4.00 26.49
CA ALA A 157 1.64 -4.58 26.63
C ALA A 157 1.56 -5.57 27.81
N ARG A 158 2.61 -6.37 28.02
CA ARG A 158 2.71 -7.29 29.17
C ARG A 158 2.83 -6.56 30.52
N LYS A 159 3.46 -5.39 30.55
CA LYS A 159 3.52 -4.52 31.74
C LYS A 159 2.22 -3.77 32.01
N ALA A 160 1.44 -3.49 30.95
CA ALA A 160 0.15 -2.81 31.03
C ALA A 160 -1.02 -3.73 31.44
N ALA A 161 -0.82 -5.05 31.41
CA ALA A 161 -1.76 -6.01 31.99
C ALA A 161 -1.40 -6.25 33.46
N PRO A 162 -2.12 -5.67 34.44
CA PRO A 162 -1.94 -6.03 35.84
C PRO A 162 -2.51 -7.45 36.04
N LEU A 163 -1.68 -8.47 35.81
CA LEU A 163 -1.96 -9.86 36.15
C LEU A 163 -2.16 -10.09 37.67
N ASN A 164 -2.02 -9.04 38.49
CA ASN A 164 -2.10 -9.12 39.96
C ASN A 164 -3.44 -8.65 40.57
N LYS A 165 -4.53 -8.55 39.78
CA LYS A 165 -5.88 -8.23 40.29
C LYS A 165 -6.94 -9.32 40.08
N LEU A 166 -6.56 -10.50 39.58
CA LEU A 166 -7.52 -11.58 39.23
C LEU A 166 -7.32 -12.90 40.00
N LEU A 167 -6.47 -12.94 41.03
CA LEU A 167 -6.40 -14.08 41.95
C LEU A 167 -6.92 -13.63 43.32
N PRO A 168 -8.05 -14.18 43.81
CA PRO A 168 -8.43 -13.98 45.20
C PRO A 168 -7.34 -14.57 46.10
N ALA A 169 -6.96 -13.82 47.14
CA ALA A 169 -6.03 -14.29 48.18
C ALA A 169 -6.59 -15.56 48.87
N PRO A 170 -5.71 -16.47 49.36
CA PRO A 170 -6.12 -17.75 49.93
C PRO A 170 -6.99 -17.63 51.18
#